data_AF-A0A820PWH4-F1
#
_entry.id   AF-A0A820PWH4-F1
#
_cell.length_a   1.000
_cell.length_b   1.000
_cell.length_c   1.000
_cell.angle_alpha   90.00
_cell.angle_beta   90.00
_cell.angle_gamma   90.00
#
_symmetry.space_group_name_H-M   'P 1'
#
loop_
_entity.id
_entity.type
_entity.pdbx_description
1 polymer ?
#
loop_
_entity_poly.entity_id
_entity_poly.type
_entity_poly.pdbx_seq_one_letter_code
_entity_poly.pdbx_strand_id
1 'polypeptide(L)'
;GYFVKTKDGADYEGSCWPGASMWLDYFNPDIFQWYSQRYLLENYQGSTGNLFIWNDMNEPSVFNGPEVTFPKDIIHYGGWEDRDVHNLYGMLQHMSTFQGLFNRSNGHIRPFILTRSFFAGSQRTAAVWTGDNAAQWSYLKIATPMLL
;
A
#
# COMPACT_ATOMS: atom_id res chain seq x y z
N GLY A 1 1.82 -9.45 16.25
CA GLY A 1 2.63 -9.82 15.07
C GLY A 1 2.63 -8.67 14.09
N TYR A 2 3.53 -8.68 13.11
CA TYR A 2 3.65 -7.60 12.10
C TYR A 2 2.71 -7.80 10.91
N PHE A 3 2.37 -9.05 10.62
CA PHE A 3 1.68 -9.44 9.41
C PHE A 3 0.20 -9.71 9.64
N VAL A 4 -0.57 -9.59 8.56
CA VAL A 4 -1.97 -10.06 8.51
C VAL A 4 -2.01 -11.57 8.78
N LYS A 5 -3.10 -12.03 9.37
CA LYS A 5 -3.21 -13.39 9.89
C LYS A 5 -4.18 -14.24 9.09
N THR A 6 -3.94 -15.54 9.02
CA THR A 6 -4.98 -16.49 8.63
C THR A 6 -6.05 -16.56 9.73
N LYS A 7 -7.23 -17.10 9.41
CA LYS A 7 -8.29 -17.39 10.40
C LYS A 7 -7.83 -18.19 11.62
N ASP A 8 -6.79 -19.02 11.44
CA ASP A 8 -6.22 -19.87 12.50
C ASP A 8 -5.12 -19.15 13.31
N GLY A 9 -4.83 -17.88 13.00
CA GLY A 9 -3.91 -17.01 13.74
C GLY A 9 -2.44 -17.06 13.28
N ALA A 10 -2.11 -17.88 12.27
CA ALA A 10 -0.78 -17.92 11.67
C ALA A 10 -0.52 -16.67 10.80
N ASP A 11 0.75 -16.29 10.60
CA ASP A 11 1.07 -15.27 9.59
C ASP A 11 0.63 -15.76 8.21
N TYR A 12 -0.05 -14.91 7.44
CA TYR A 12 -0.47 -15.27 6.10
C TYR A 12 0.72 -15.20 5.13
N GLU A 13 1.01 -16.34 4.50
CA GLU A 13 1.98 -16.45 3.42
C GLU A 13 1.26 -16.64 2.08
N GLY A 14 1.73 -15.90 1.08
CA GLY A 14 1.27 -15.97 -0.30
C GLY A 14 2.45 -15.73 -1.24
N SER A 15 2.17 -15.51 -2.52
CA SER A 15 3.20 -15.24 -3.54
C SER A 15 3.04 -13.87 -4.15
N CYS A 16 4.15 -13.18 -4.37
CA CYS A 16 4.24 -11.94 -5.13
C CYS A 16 5.60 -11.89 -5.84
N TRP A 17 6.07 -10.72 -6.27
CA TRP A 17 7.34 -10.56 -6.98
C TRP A 17 8.55 -11.22 -6.31
N PRO A 18 8.72 -11.19 -4.97
CA PRO A 18 9.84 -11.87 -4.30
C PRO A 18 9.68 -13.40 -4.16
N GLY A 19 8.59 -13.99 -4.66
CA GLY A 19 8.19 -15.35 -4.33
C GLY A 19 7.36 -15.39 -3.04
N ALA A 20 7.65 -16.36 -2.16
CA ALA A 20 6.98 -16.47 -0.86
C ALA A 20 7.10 -15.18 -0.06
N SER A 21 5.96 -14.60 0.32
CA SER A 21 5.85 -13.25 0.87
C SER A 21 4.77 -13.21 1.96
N MET A 22 4.93 -12.26 2.90
CA MET A 22 3.94 -11.93 3.92
C MET A 22 3.62 -10.43 3.84
N TRP A 23 2.43 -10.04 4.27
CA TRP A 23 1.92 -8.67 4.16
C TRP A 23 1.79 -8.00 5.52
N LEU A 24 2.33 -6.78 5.63
CA LEU A 24 2.23 -5.98 6.85
C LEU A 24 0.78 -5.58 7.11
N ASP A 25 0.38 -5.63 8.38
CA ASP A 25 -0.96 -5.22 8.77
C ASP A 25 -1.01 -3.73 9.13
N TYR A 26 -1.26 -2.88 8.13
CA TYR A 26 -1.30 -1.42 8.31
C TYR A 26 -2.47 -0.92 9.18
N PHE A 27 -3.45 -1.78 9.49
CA PHE A 27 -4.51 -1.48 10.45
C PHE A 27 -4.01 -1.46 11.89
N ASN A 28 -2.91 -2.17 12.17
CA ASN A 28 -2.24 -2.08 13.46
C ASN A 28 -1.47 -0.75 13.55
N PRO A 29 -1.81 0.17 14.48
CA PRO A 29 -1.15 1.47 14.59
C PRO A 29 0.35 1.34 14.85
N ASP A 30 0.80 0.30 15.55
CA ASP A 30 2.22 0.07 15.79
C ASP A 30 2.97 -0.28 14.50
N ILE A 31 2.34 -1.06 13.61
CA ILE A 31 2.91 -1.45 12.31
C ILE A 31 2.85 -0.31 11.31
N PHE A 32 1.77 0.49 11.34
CA PHE A 32 1.69 1.74 10.60
C PHE A 32 2.86 2.67 10.97
N GLN A 33 3.10 2.88 12.27
CA GLN A 33 4.20 3.73 12.73
C GLN A 33 5.56 3.11 12.40
N TRP A 34 5.73 1.82 12.63
CA TRP A 34 6.96 1.11 12.28
C TRP A 34 7.28 1.25 10.79
N TYR A 35 6.30 1.07 9.89
CA TYR A 35 6.52 1.18 8.44
C TYR A 35 6.89 2.62 8.06
N SER A 36 6.22 3.62 8.65
CA SER A 36 6.56 5.04 8.42
C SER A 36 8.02 5.35 8.78
N GLN A 37 8.54 4.81 9.89
CA GLN A 37 9.92 5.00 10.33
C GLN A 37 10.94 4.36 9.38
N ARG A 38 10.56 3.37 8.56
CA ARG A 38 11.47 2.78 7.57
C ARG A 38 11.93 3.78 6.52
N TYR A 39 11.21 4.88 6.32
CA TYR A 39 11.58 5.95 5.39
C TYR A 39 12.53 7.01 5.96
N LEU A 40 12.89 6.96 7.24
CA LEU A 40 13.92 7.84 7.80
C LEU A 40 15.27 7.58 7.14
N LEU A 41 16.10 8.61 6.97
CA LEU A 41 17.38 8.48 6.27
C LEU A 41 18.33 7.48 6.94
N GLU A 42 18.29 7.35 8.26
CA GLU A 42 19.06 6.34 9.00
C GLU A 42 18.58 4.90 8.76
N ASN A 43 17.31 4.70 8.39
CA ASN A 43 16.71 3.38 8.19
C ASN A 43 16.70 2.96 6.72
N TYR A 44 16.57 3.92 5.80
CA TYR A 44 16.60 3.69 4.36
C TYR A 44 17.94 4.09 3.77
N GLN A 45 18.94 3.24 3.99
CA GLN A 45 20.30 3.43 3.50
C GLN A 45 20.33 3.60 1.98
N GLY A 46 21.02 4.64 1.51
CA GLY A 46 21.09 5.03 0.10
C GLY A 46 19.98 5.99 -0.37
N SER A 47 18.95 6.23 0.45
CA SER A 47 17.95 7.25 0.14
C SER A 47 18.47 8.67 0.41
N THR A 48 17.87 9.66 -0.26
CA THR A 48 18.19 11.08 -0.09
C THR A 48 16.91 11.91 0.06
N GLY A 49 17.06 13.19 0.41
CA GLY A 49 15.93 14.14 0.45
C GLY A 49 15.18 14.28 -0.87
N ASN A 50 15.84 13.97 -2.00
CA ASN A 50 15.27 14.04 -3.34
C ASN A 50 14.70 12.70 -3.85
N LEU A 51 14.77 11.63 -3.04
CA LEU A 51 14.15 10.35 -3.35
C LEU A 51 12.70 10.34 -2.85
N PHE A 52 11.77 10.00 -3.74
CA PHE A 52 10.33 9.87 -3.47
C PHE A 52 9.86 8.44 -3.72
N ILE A 53 8.61 8.13 -3.37
CA ILE A 53 8.13 6.74 -3.24
C ILE A 53 6.97 6.44 -4.18
N TRP A 54 6.96 5.22 -4.69
CA TRP A 54 5.86 4.62 -5.41
C TRP A 54 5.36 3.41 -4.62
N ASN A 55 4.06 3.41 -4.27
CA ASN A 55 3.38 2.30 -3.64
C ASN A 55 2.56 1.55 -4.68
N ASP A 56 3.06 0.40 -5.12
CA ASP A 56 2.38 -0.48 -6.07
C ASP A 56 1.95 -1.80 -5.39
N MET A 57 1.11 -2.57 -6.07
CA MET A 57 0.66 -3.90 -5.62
C MET A 57 -0.11 -3.87 -4.29
N ASN A 58 -0.73 -2.73 -3.97
CA ASN A 58 -1.28 -2.42 -2.66
C ASN A 58 -2.80 -2.62 -2.54
N GLU A 59 -3.41 -3.35 -3.47
CA GLU A 59 -4.80 -3.81 -3.39
C GLU A 59 -5.12 -4.58 -2.09
N PRO A 60 -4.32 -5.57 -1.62
CA PRO A 60 -3.00 -6.05 -2.06
C PRO A 60 -3.01 -7.13 -3.15
N SER A 61 -2.03 -7.08 -4.05
CA SER A 61 -1.87 -8.11 -5.07
C SER A 61 -1.17 -9.35 -4.51
N VAL A 62 -1.84 -10.51 -4.62
CA VAL A 62 -1.36 -11.83 -4.19
C VAL A 62 -1.50 -12.80 -5.36
N PHE A 63 -0.40 -13.22 -5.99
CA PHE A 63 -0.42 -13.94 -7.28
C PHE A 63 -1.15 -15.29 -7.23
N ASN A 64 -1.12 -15.95 -6.08
CA ASN A 64 -1.82 -17.22 -5.84
C ASN A 64 -3.08 -17.06 -4.98
N GLY A 65 -3.52 -15.82 -4.73
CA GLY A 65 -4.73 -15.52 -3.98
C GLY A 65 -5.99 -15.54 -4.87
N PRO A 66 -7.18 -15.70 -4.27
CA PRO A 66 -8.43 -15.56 -5.01
C PRO A 66 -8.51 -14.16 -5.64
N GLU A 67 -8.88 -14.08 -6.92
CA GLU A 67 -8.96 -12.81 -7.66
C GLU A 67 -7.65 -12.00 -7.61
N VAL A 68 -6.51 -12.67 -7.43
CA VAL A 68 -5.18 -12.05 -7.28
C VAL A 68 -5.09 -11.15 -6.03
N THR A 69 -5.81 -11.48 -4.96
CA THR A 69 -5.78 -10.72 -3.70
C THR A 69 -5.95 -11.61 -2.47
N PHE A 70 -6.13 -11.01 -1.29
CA PHE A 70 -6.34 -11.74 -0.04
C PHE A 70 -7.58 -12.65 -0.07
N PRO A 71 -7.52 -13.83 0.58
CA PRO A 71 -8.71 -14.53 1.04
C PRO A 71 -9.54 -13.63 1.96
N LYS A 72 -10.87 -13.72 1.84
CA LYS A 72 -11.81 -12.87 2.61
C LYS A 72 -11.77 -13.08 4.12
N ASP A 73 -11.26 -14.21 4.58
CA ASP A 73 -11.16 -14.64 5.99
C ASP A 73 -9.75 -14.37 6.59
N ILE A 74 -8.94 -13.56 5.91
CA ILE A 74 -7.74 -12.97 6.53
C ILE A 74 -8.16 -12.06 7.69
N ILE A 75 -7.44 -12.17 8.80
CA ILE A 75 -7.71 -11.43 10.03
C ILE A 75 -6.71 -10.29 10.16
N HIS A 76 -7.25 -9.08 10.23
CA HIS A 76 -6.54 -7.84 10.51
C HIS A 76 -6.60 -7.47 11.99
N TYR A 77 -5.81 -6.46 12.36
CA TYR A 77 -5.81 -5.84 13.67
C TYR A 77 -7.23 -5.49 14.13
N GLY A 78 -7.52 -5.78 15.40
CA GLY A 78 -8.87 -5.61 15.96
C GLY A 78 -9.82 -6.79 15.69
N GLY A 79 -9.37 -7.82 14.97
CA GLY A 79 -10.17 -9.02 14.69
C GLY A 79 -11.12 -8.87 13.49
N TRP A 80 -10.93 -7.83 12.68
CA TRP A 80 -11.68 -7.61 11.44
C TRP A 80 -11.27 -8.59 10.36
N GLU A 81 -12.23 -9.10 9.60
CA GLU A 81 -11.93 -9.89 8.40
C GLU A 81 -11.58 -8.96 7.23
N ASP A 82 -10.74 -9.42 6.29
CA ASP A 82 -10.38 -8.65 5.09
C ASP A 82 -11.63 -8.21 4.31
N ARG A 83 -12.69 -9.03 4.28
CA ARG A 83 -13.97 -8.64 3.67
C ARG A 83 -14.56 -7.32 4.18
N ASP A 84 -14.24 -6.93 5.41
CA ASP A 84 -14.77 -5.73 6.05
C ASP A 84 -13.95 -4.48 5.66
N VAL A 85 -12.67 -4.66 5.36
CA VAL A 85 -11.69 -3.56 5.31
C VAL A 85 -10.83 -3.53 4.04
N HIS A 86 -10.99 -4.49 3.13
CA HIS A 86 -10.17 -4.71 1.94
C HIS A 86 -9.74 -3.41 1.22
N ASN A 87 -10.73 -2.60 0.84
CA ASN A 87 -10.51 -1.38 0.06
C ASN A 87 -9.75 -0.28 0.82
N LEU A 88 -9.57 -0.40 2.13
CA LEU A 88 -8.78 0.53 2.95
C LEU A 88 -7.30 0.13 3.03
N TYR A 89 -6.93 -1.11 2.70
CA TYR A 89 -5.58 -1.62 2.88
C TYR A 89 -4.55 -0.76 2.12
N GLY A 90 -4.78 -0.54 0.82
CA GLY A 90 -3.92 0.31 0.00
C GLY A 90 -3.85 1.75 0.50
N MET A 91 -4.96 2.27 1.03
CA MET A 91 -5.02 3.60 1.61
C MET A 91 -4.10 3.76 2.82
N LEU A 92 -4.13 2.78 3.72
CA LEU A 92 -3.30 2.80 4.93
C LEU A 92 -1.80 2.65 4.61
N GLN A 93 -1.45 1.89 3.57
CA GLN A 93 -0.06 1.83 3.11
C GLN A 93 0.42 3.21 2.65
N HIS A 94 -0.27 3.86 1.70
CA HIS A 94 0.24 5.14 1.19
C HIS A 94 0.15 6.27 2.25
N MET A 95 -0.76 6.18 3.21
CA MET A 95 -0.78 7.07 4.38
C MET A 95 0.44 6.89 5.29
N SER A 96 0.86 5.66 5.56
CA SER A 96 2.07 5.40 6.37
C SER A 96 3.35 5.81 5.64
N THR A 97 3.42 5.63 4.32
CA THR A 97 4.49 6.19 3.48
C THR A 97 4.52 7.72 3.55
N PHE A 98 3.36 8.40 3.48
CA PHE A 98 3.29 9.86 3.61
C PHE A 98 3.84 10.34 4.94
N GLN A 99 3.42 9.71 6.04
CA GLN A 99 3.92 10.02 7.38
C GLN A 99 5.44 9.88 7.45
N GLY A 100 5.99 8.81 6.87
CA GLY A 100 7.43 8.55 6.86
C GLY A 100 8.21 9.62 6.12
N LEU A 101 7.79 9.99 4.90
CA LEU A 101 8.45 11.02 4.10
C LEU A 101 8.31 12.42 4.71
N PHE A 102 7.17 12.72 5.32
CA PHE A 102 6.97 13.99 6.03
C PHE A 102 7.92 14.08 7.24
N ASN A 103 7.97 13.03 8.06
CA ASN A 103 8.84 12.95 9.23
C ASN A 103 10.33 12.96 8.87
N ARG A 104 10.72 12.32 7.76
CA ARG A 104 12.09 12.32 7.23
C ARG A 104 12.64 13.73 7.04
N SER A 105 11.77 14.69 6.76
CA SER A 105 12.12 16.11 6.56
C SER A 105 11.80 16.99 7.76
N ASN A 106 11.45 16.42 8.92
CA ASN A 106 10.90 17.15 10.07
C ASN A 106 9.70 18.04 9.69
N GLY A 107 8.89 17.59 8.74
CA GLY A 107 7.71 18.31 8.25
C GLY A 107 7.97 19.49 7.29
N HIS A 108 9.20 19.67 6.80
CA HIS A 108 9.54 20.80 5.93
C HIS A 108 9.29 20.54 4.43
N ILE A 109 9.29 19.28 4.01
CA ILE A 109 9.15 18.91 2.59
C ILE A 109 7.83 18.19 2.40
N ARG A 110 7.04 18.64 1.40
CA ARG A 110 5.81 17.96 0.98
C ARG A 110 6.17 16.62 0.32
N PRO A 111 5.62 15.48 0.79
CA PRO A 111 5.82 14.19 0.15
C PRO A 111 5.24 14.16 -1.27
N PHE A 112 5.92 13.43 -2.15
CA PHE A 112 5.33 12.93 -3.39
C PHE A 112 5.26 11.40 -3.31
N ILE A 113 4.06 10.88 -3.49
CA ILE A 113 3.76 9.45 -3.47
C ILE A 113 2.79 9.17 -4.61
N LEU A 114 3.09 8.14 -5.40
CA LEU A 114 2.17 7.57 -6.36
C LEU A 114 1.62 6.26 -5.78
N THR A 115 0.32 6.01 -5.87
CA THR A 115 -0.32 4.78 -5.37
C THR A 115 -1.29 4.17 -6.37
N ARG A 116 -1.37 2.83 -6.43
CA ARG A 116 -2.27 2.12 -7.36
C ARG A 116 -3.66 1.98 -6.78
N SER A 117 -3.75 1.40 -5.59
CA SER A 117 -4.98 1.24 -4.84
C SER A 117 -5.22 2.41 -3.91
N PHE A 118 -6.48 2.84 -3.85
CA PHE A 118 -6.90 4.04 -3.13
C PHE A 118 -8.35 3.93 -2.67
N PHE A 119 -8.73 4.81 -1.74
CA PHE A 119 -10.11 4.92 -1.25
C PHE A 119 -10.49 6.38 -1.00
N ALA A 120 -11.71 6.62 -0.53
CA ALA A 120 -12.17 7.94 -0.13
C ALA A 120 -11.25 8.54 0.94
N GLY A 121 -10.50 9.58 0.58
CA GLY A 121 -9.51 10.23 1.43
C GLY A 121 -8.07 10.11 0.95
N SER A 122 -7.78 9.25 -0.03
CA SER A 122 -6.43 9.08 -0.58
C SER A 122 -5.85 10.35 -1.21
N GLN A 123 -6.69 11.28 -1.67
CA GLN A 123 -6.29 12.58 -2.19
C GLN A 123 -5.51 13.46 -1.20
N ARG A 124 -5.53 13.12 0.10
CA ARG A 124 -4.77 13.84 1.13
C ARG A 124 -3.28 13.52 1.12
N THR A 125 -2.89 12.36 0.59
CA THR A 125 -1.54 11.81 0.83
C THR A 125 -0.85 11.23 -0.40
N ALA A 126 -1.56 10.95 -1.49
CA ALA A 126 -0.94 10.39 -2.70
C ALA A 126 -1.63 10.87 -3.99
N ALA A 127 -0.86 10.87 -5.08
CA ALA A 127 -1.39 10.85 -6.44
C ALA A 127 -1.73 9.40 -6.84
N VAL A 128 -2.64 9.23 -7.79
CA VAL A 128 -3.05 7.93 -8.32
C VAL A 128 -2.83 7.86 -9.83
N TRP A 129 -2.73 6.65 -10.37
CA TRP A 129 -2.78 6.40 -11.81
C TRP A 129 -3.68 5.20 -12.10
N THR A 130 -4.09 5.04 -13.36
CA THR A 130 -5.10 4.05 -13.76
C THR A 130 -4.58 2.61 -13.93
N GLY A 131 -3.44 2.28 -13.32
CA GLY A 131 -2.84 0.95 -13.42
C GLY A 131 -2.25 0.62 -14.79
N ASP A 132 -2.14 -0.67 -15.06
CA ASP A 132 -1.53 -1.23 -16.26
C ASP A 132 -2.45 -1.03 -17.50
N ASN A 133 -2.14 -0.03 -18.32
CA ASN A 133 -2.83 0.23 -19.58
C ASN A 133 -2.15 -0.48 -20.76
N ALA A 134 -2.73 -0.35 -21.96
CA ALA A 134 -2.11 -0.84 -23.19
C ALA A 134 -1.78 0.32 -24.13
N ALA A 135 -0.72 0.16 -24.93
CA ALA A 135 -0.31 1.10 -25.98
C ALA A 135 -1.26 1.04 -27.20
N GLN A 136 -2.52 1.43 -27.00
CA GLN A 136 -3.59 1.42 -27.99
C GLN A 136 -4.41 2.71 -27.94
N TRP A 137 -4.95 3.15 -29.08
CA TRP A 137 -5.77 4.37 -29.18
C TRP A 137 -7.02 4.34 -28.29
N SER A 138 -7.61 3.15 -28.08
CA SER A 138 -8.73 2.94 -27.15
C SER A 138 -8.36 3.30 -25.71
N TYR A 139 -7.16 2.94 -25.25
CA TYR A 139 -6.66 3.28 -23.92
C TYR A 139 -6.27 4.76 -23.80
N LEU A 140 -5.76 5.37 -24.86
CA LEU A 140 -5.60 6.83 -24.87
C LEU A 140 -6.96 7.53 -24.71
N LYS A 141 -7.98 7.06 -25.43
CA LYS A 141 -9.33 7.62 -25.37
C LYS A 141 -9.99 7.43 -24.00
N ILE A 142 -9.79 6.29 -23.33
CA ILE A 142 -10.40 6.00 -22.02
C ILE A 142 -9.71 6.72 -20.85
N ALA A 143 -8.48 7.20 -21.02
CA ALA A 143 -7.76 7.94 -19.97
C ALA A 143 -8.53 9.20 -19.54
N THR A 144 -9.09 9.97 -20.48
CA THR A 144 -9.86 11.19 -20.16
C THR A 144 -11.08 10.92 -19.27
N PRO A 145 -12.03 10.02 -19.61
CA PRO A 145 -13.18 9.76 -18.75
C PRO A 145 -12.84 9.04 -17.43
N MET A 146 -11.68 8.40 -17.27
CA MET A 146 -11.25 7.84 -15.99
C MET A 146 -10.67 8.90 -15.03
N LEU A 147 -10.13 10.00 -15.57
CA LEU A 147 -9.48 11.06 -14.79
C LEU A 147 -10.44 12.22 -14.41
N LEU A 148 -11.62 12.28 -15.04
CA LEU A 148 -12.68 13.28 -14.78
C LEU A 148 -13.69 12.76 -13.75
#